data_AF-A0A650CFC5-F1
#
_entry.id   AF-A0A650CFC5-F1
#
_cell.length_a   1.000
_cell.length_b   1.000
_cell.length_c   1.000
_cell.angle_alpha   90.00
_cell.angle_beta   90.00
_cell.angle_gamma   90.00
#
_symmetry.space_group_name_H-M   'P 1'
#
loop_
_entity.id
_entity.type
_entity.pdbx_description
1 polymer ?
#
loop_
_entity_poly.entity_id
_entity_poly.type
_entity_poly.pdbx_seq_one_letter_code
_entity_poly.pdbx_strand_id
1 'polypeptide(L)'
;MYIVINGKINNFLFSLNDYLNRNTSFIKRFDEGTFIWGVSRVYSVEKPGSKILLYLSMDEEKGFNGGIVLSGEIKEIGELKEKYWPEGEWPHYIALKVRYIPRSVIEEKDPKKWKYASREKLKELFNFRPLPGIQKLDDKIGEEIEKLLKN
;
A
#
# COMPACT_ATOMS: atom_id res chain seq x y z
N MET A 1 -11.05 1.67 12.67
CA MET A 1 -9.65 1.28 12.92
C MET A 1 -8.93 1.16 11.58
N TYR A 2 -7.65 1.50 11.54
CA TYR A 2 -6.79 1.29 10.37
C TYR A 2 -5.87 0.09 10.56
N ILE A 3 -5.50 -0.53 9.45
CA ILE A 3 -4.56 -1.64 9.38
C ILE A 3 -3.37 -1.18 8.55
N VAL A 4 -2.17 -1.32 9.09
CA VAL A 4 -0.93 -1.07 8.36
C VAL A 4 -0.40 -2.39 7.83
N ILE A 5 -0.24 -2.47 6.51
CA ILE A 5 0.38 -3.60 5.84
C ILE A 5 1.73 -3.16 5.26
N ASN A 6 2.69 -4.07 5.28
CA ASN A 6 4.05 -3.79 4.81
C ASN A 6 4.27 -4.30 3.38
N GLY A 7 5.14 -3.62 2.65
CA GLY A 7 5.44 -3.93 1.27
C GLY A 7 6.83 -3.51 0.84
N LYS A 8 7.21 -4.00 -0.34
CA LYS A 8 8.43 -3.57 -1.04
C LYS A 8 8.09 -2.64 -2.19
N ILE A 9 8.98 -1.70 -2.46
CA ILE A 9 8.77 -0.67 -3.46
C ILE A 9 8.66 -1.22 -4.89
N ASN A 10 9.40 -2.26 -5.26
CA ASN A 10 9.27 -2.86 -6.61
C ASN A 10 7.88 -3.47 -6.85
N ASN A 11 7.34 -4.18 -5.86
CA ASN A 11 5.97 -4.72 -5.93
C ASN A 11 4.94 -3.60 -5.97
N PHE A 12 5.18 -2.51 -5.24
CA PHE A 12 4.33 -1.31 -5.30
C PHE A 12 4.36 -0.65 -6.67
N LEU A 13 5.54 -0.40 -7.23
CA LEU A 13 5.68 0.21 -8.57
C LEU A 13 5.00 -0.65 -9.65
N PHE A 14 5.14 -1.98 -9.56
CA PHE A 14 4.42 -2.90 -10.44
C PHE A 14 2.90 -2.73 -10.30
N SER A 15 2.39 -2.78 -9.07
CA SER A 15 0.95 -2.65 -8.79
C SER A 15 0.40 -1.28 -9.15
N LEU A 16 1.19 -0.22 -8.97
CA LEU A 16 0.85 1.15 -9.33
C LEU A 16 0.78 1.32 -10.85
N ASN A 17 1.78 0.82 -11.58
CA ASN A 17 1.75 0.83 -13.04
C ASN A 17 0.51 0.09 -13.57
N ASP A 18 0.18 -1.04 -12.94
CA ASP A 18 -0.98 -1.82 -13.36
C ASP A 18 -2.30 -1.17 -12.94
N TYR A 19 -2.36 -0.51 -11.79
CA TYR A 19 -3.48 0.32 -11.37
C TYR A 19 -3.76 1.47 -12.36
N LEU A 20 -2.72 2.15 -12.84
CA LEU A 20 -2.84 3.29 -13.76
C LEU A 20 -3.17 2.86 -15.19
N ASN A 21 -2.57 1.77 -15.67
CA ASN A 21 -2.60 1.40 -17.10
C ASN A 21 -3.39 0.12 -17.39
N ARG A 22 -3.75 -0.66 -16.36
CA ARG A 22 -4.50 -1.92 -16.45
C ARG A 22 -3.90 -2.91 -17.46
N ASN A 23 -2.59 -3.13 -17.36
CA ASN A 23 -1.81 -3.90 -18.32
C ASN A 23 -2.04 -5.41 -18.17
N THR A 24 -2.12 -5.92 -16.93
CA THR A 24 -2.28 -7.36 -16.68
C THR A 24 -3.71 -7.84 -16.91
N SER A 25 -3.86 -9.13 -17.21
CA SER A 25 -5.18 -9.78 -17.30
C SER A 25 -5.88 -9.86 -15.94
N PHE A 26 -5.12 -9.95 -14.84
CA PHE A 26 -5.67 -10.13 -13.51
C PHE A 26 -6.43 -8.87 -13.03
N ILE A 27 -5.85 -7.67 -13.16
CA ILE A 27 -6.52 -6.43 -12.73
C ILE A 27 -7.76 -6.11 -13.57
N LYS A 28 -7.82 -6.59 -14.83
CA LYS A 28 -8.95 -6.38 -15.73
C LYS A 28 -10.26 -7.03 -15.24
N ARG A 29 -10.18 -7.93 -14.26
CA ARG A 29 -11.33 -8.57 -13.61
C ARG A 29 -12.03 -7.66 -12.59
N PHE A 30 -11.39 -6.56 -12.19
CA PHE A 30 -11.89 -5.62 -11.19
C PHE A 30 -12.26 -4.28 -11.82
N ASP A 31 -13.12 -3.52 -11.15
CA ASP A 31 -13.50 -2.18 -11.59
C ASP A 31 -12.30 -1.22 -11.68
N GLU A 32 -12.42 -0.19 -12.50
CA GLU A 32 -11.45 0.92 -12.53
C GLU A 32 -11.31 1.56 -11.15
N GLY A 33 -10.09 2.00 -10.81
CA GLY A 33 -9.79 2.50 -9.47
C GLY A 33 -9.52 1.42 -8.41
N THR A 34 -9.48 0.14 -8.82
CA THR A 34 -9.05 -0.97 -7.94
C THR A 34 -7.53 -1.15 -7.99
N PHE A 35 -6.88 -1.09 -6.83
CA PHE A 35 -5.47 -1.40 -6.67
C PHE A 35 -5.29 -2.80 -6.09
N ILE A 36 -4.40 -3.60 -6.65
CA ILE A 36 -4.17 -4.98 -6.23
C ILE A 36 -2.89 -5.06 -5.39
N TRP A 37 -2.97 -5.69 -4.23
CA TRP A 37 -1.83 -5.87 -3.34
C TRP A 37 -1.67 -7.32 -2.86
N GLY A 38 -0.43 -7.78 -2.69
CA GLY A 38 -0.10 -9.16 -2.36
C GLY A 38 0.14 -9.34 -0.87
N VAL A 39 -0.42 -10.39 -0.29
CA VAL A 39 -0.18 -10.74 1.11
C VAL A 39 0.16 -12.22 1.25
N SER A 40 1.10 -12.52 2.15
CA SER A 40 1.55 -13.90 2.37
C SER A 40 0.52 -14.71 3.17
N ARG A 41 -0.27 -14.04 4.00
CA ARG A 41 -1.32 -14.62 4.84
C ARG A 41 -2.46 -13.62 4.97
N VAL A 42 -3.67 -14.13 5.07
CA VAL A 42 -4.86 -13.33 5.40
C VAL A 42 -5.10 -13.43 6.90
N TYR A 43 -5.13 -12.30 7.57
CA TYR A 43 -5.44 -12.21 8.98
C TYR A 43 -6.93 -11.91 9.16
N SER A 44 -7.53 -12.39 10.24
CA SER A 44 -8.97 -12.24 10.50
C SER A 44 -9.45 -10.77 10.60
N VAL A 45 -8.53 -9.83 10.75
CA VAL A 45 -8.80 -8.38 10.79
C VAL A 45 -8.93 -7.76 9.40
N GLU A 46 -8.40 -8.44 8.38
CA GLU A 46 -8.51 -8.05 6.98
C GLU A 46 -9.85 -8.57 6.46
N LYS A 47 -10.81 -7.66 6.31
CA LYS A 47 -12.15 -7.96 5.79
C LYS A 47 -12.58 -6.83 4.86
N PRO A 48 -13.52 -7.07 3.93
CA PRO A 48 -14.14 -6.00 3.17
C PRO A 48 -14.63 -4.85 4.07
N GLY A 49 -14.31 -3.61 3.69
CA GLY A 49 -14.58 -2.40 4.48
C GLY A 49 -13.46 -1.99 5.45
N SER A 50 -12.47 -2.85 5.71
CA SER A 50 -11.30 -2.48 6.54
C SER A 50 -10.46 -1.40 5.83
N LYS A 51 -10.10 -0.35 6.57
CA LYS A 51 -9.21 0.71 6.09
C LYS A 51 -7.75 0.28 6.21
N ILE A 52 -6.98 0.44 5.14
CA ILE A 52 -5.60 0.01 5.00
C ILE A 52 -4.69 1.22 4.77
N LEU A 53 -3.51 1.20 5.39
CA LEU A 53 -2.37 2.02 5.04
C LEU A 53 -1.24 1.11 4.55
N LEU A 54 -0.74 1.33 3.34
CA LEU A 54 0.36 0.56 2.78
C LEU A 54 1.69 1.27 3.12
N TYR A 55 2.45 0.65 4.01
CA TYR A 55 3.82 1.04 4.32
C TYR A 55 4.79 0.30 3.42
N LEU A 56 5.70 1.03 2.78
CA LEU A 56 6.82 0.46 2.04
C LEU A 56 8.07 0.51 2.92
N SER A 57 8.81 -0.60 2.96
CA SER A 57 10.09 -0.67 3.65
C SER A 57 11.14 0.21 2.97
N MET A 58 12.18 0.57 3.73
CA MET A 58 13.36 1.27 3.20
C MET A 58 14.00 0.45 2.07
N ASP A 59 14.47 1.16 1.05
CA ASP A 59 15.18 0.61 -0.11
C ASP A 59 16.29 1.61 -0.49
N GLU A 60 17.53 1.28 -0.11
CA GLU A 60 18.68 2.17 -0.28
C GLU A 60 19.05 2.37 -1.75
N GLU A 61 18.94 1.32 -2.58
CA GLU A 61 19.26 1.36 -4.02
C GLU A 61 18.37 2.37 -4.73
N LYS A 62 17.09 2.45 -4.34
CA LYS A 62 16.13 3.44 -4.86
C LYS A 62 16.12 4.74 -4.08
N GLY A 63 16.92 4.87 -3.03
CA GLY A 63 16.97 6.03 -2.14
C GLY A 63 15.62 6.36 -1.50
N PHE A 64 14.87 5.32 -1.11
CA PHE A 64 13.58 5.45 -0.47
C PHE A 64 13.70 5.09 1.02
N ASN A 65 13.38 6.03 1.91
CA ASN A 65 13.63 5.90 3.36
C ASN A 65 12.56 5.08 4.12
N GLY A 66 11.56 4.57 3.41
CA GLY A 66 10.42 3.89 4.01
C GLY A 66 9.31 4.85 4.42
N GLY A 67 8.07 4.44 4.27
CA GLY A 67 6.91 5.28 4.61
C GLY A 67 5.60 4.76 4.06
N ILE A 68 4.51 5.39 4.48
CA ILE A 68 3.17 5.11 3.96
C ILE A 68 2.96 5.91 2.68
N VAL A 69 2.54 5.22 1.61
CA VAL A 69 2.38 5.80 0.26
C VAL A 69 0.96 5.65 -0.30
N LEU A 70 0.10 4.86 0.36
CA LEU A 70 -1.26 4.61 -0.09
C LEU A 70 -2.18 4.41 1.10
N SER A 71 -3.37 4.99 1.04
CA SER A 71 -4.53 4.62 1.84
C SER A 71 -5.62 4.01 0.95
N GLY A 72 -6.23 2.94 1.42
CA GLY A 72 -7.30 2.24 0.72
C GLY A 72 -8.30 1.59 1.66
N GLU A 73 -9.33 1.02 1.06
CA GLU A 73 -10.33 0.20 1.72
C GLU A 73 -10.38 -1.17 1.04
N ILE A 74 -10.36 -2.25 1.81
CA ILE A 74 -10.47 -3.60 1.25
C ILE A 74 -11.85 -3.75 0.61
N LYS A 75 -11.86 -4.13 -0.66
CA LYS A 75 -13.07 -4.59 -1.38
C LYS A 75 -13.19 -6.09 -1.34
N GLU A 76 -12.10 -6.77 -1.64
CA GLU A 76 -12.08 -8.22 -1.74
C GLU A 76 -10.71 -8.76 -1.31
N ILE A 77 -10.71 -9.99 -0.82
CA ILE A 77 -9.52 -10.78 -0.54
C ILE A 77 -9.73 -12.13 -1.20
N GLY A 78 -8.70 -12.64 -1.87
CA GLY A 78 -8.78 -13.95 -2.50
C GLY A 78 -7.44 -14.64 -2.62
N GLU A 79 -7.49 -15.90 -3.03
CA GLU A 79 -6.30 -16.68 -3.35
C GLU A 79 -5.78 -16.32 -4.73
N LEU A 80 -4.46 -16.26 -4.86
CA LEU A 80 -3.77 -16.03 -6.11
C LEU A 80 -3.12 -17.33 -6.57
N LYS A 81 -3.55 -17.82 -7.75
CA LYS A 81 -3.10 -19.11 -8.31
C LYS A 81 -1.84 -19.01 -9.16
N GLU A 82 -1.45 -17.80 -9.54
CA GLU A 82 -0.37 -17.54 -10.48
C GLU A 82 0.52 -16.41 -9.98
N LYS A 83 1.77 -16.36 -10.45
CA LYS A 83 2.68 -15.27 -10.08
C LYS A 83 2.19 -13.94 -10.68
N TYR A 84 1.98 -12.96 -9.82
CA TYR A 84 1.57 -11.61 -10.22
C TYR A 84 2.65 -10.55 -9.96
N TRP A 85 3.27 -10.55 -8.79
CA TRP A 85 4.32 -9.58 -8.44
C TRP A 85 5.72 -10.02 -8.90
N PRO A 86 6.64 -9.07 -9.17
CA PRO A 86 7.99 -9.39 -9.59
C PRO A 86 8.82 -10.06 -8.48
N GLU A 87 8.66 -9.62 -7.23
CA GLU A 87 9.40 -10.15 -6.09
C GLU A 87 8.53 -10.97 -5.14
N GLY A 88 9.05 -12.13 -4.72
CA GLY A 88 8.41 -13.02 -3.77
C GLY A 88 7.25 -13.82 -4.37
N GLU A 89 6.67 -14.67 -3.54
CA GLU A 89 5.46 -15.42 -3.84
C GLU A 89 4.35 -15.00 -2.88
N TRP A 90 3.20 -14.66 -3.44
CA TRP A 90 2.07 -14.10 -2.70
C TRP A 90 0.85 -14.98 -2.96
N PRO A 91 0.55 -15.93 -2.07
CA PRO A 91 -0.57 -16.86 -2.26
C PRO A 91 -1.94 -16.18 -2.17
N HIS A 92 -2.02 -14.94 -1.68
CA HIS A 92 -3.26 -14.19 -1.57
C HIS A 92 -3.10 -12.77 -2.12
N TYR A 93 -4.20 -12.20 -2.56
CA TYR A 93 -4.31 -10.80 -2.95
C TYR A 93 -5.39 -10.09 -2.15
N ILE A 94 -5.24 -8.77 -2.09
CA ILE A 94 -6.23 -7.83 -1.58
C ILE A 94 -6.53 -6.85 -2.71
N ALA A 95 -7.80 -6.77 -3.10
CA ALA A 95 -8.31 -5.72 -3.96
C ALA A 95 -8.72 -4.52 -3.09
N LEU A 96 -8.08 -3.37 -3.34
CA LEU A 96 -8.26 -2.14 -2.59
C LEU A 96 -8.99 -1.11 -3.44
N LYS A 97 -10.04 -0.50 -2.90
CA LYS A 97 -10.50 0.81 -3.38
C LYS A 97 -9.55 1.86 -2.84
N VAL A 98 -8.84 2.54 -3.74
CA VAL A 98 -7.90 3.60 -3.35
C VAL A 98 -8.68 4.78 -2.75
N ARG A 99 -8.24 5.25 -1.58
CA ARG A 99 -8.71 6.51 -0.98
C ARG A 99 -7.74 7.64 -1.31
N TYR A 100 -6.46 7.41 -1.10
CA TYR A 100 -5.41 8.38 -1.38
C TYR A 100 -4.12 7.68 -1.85
N ILE A 101 -3.55 8.19 -2.94
CA ILE A 101 -2.15 8.01 -3.32
C ILE A 101 -1.64 9.44 -3.57
N PRO A 102 -0.52 9.87 -2.97
CA PRO A 102 0.00 11.21 -3.20
C PRO A 102 0.25 11.45 -4.69
N ARG A 103 -0.08 12.65 -5.17
CA ARG A 103 0.06 13.01 -6.59
C ARG A 103 1.51 12.82 -7.09
N SER A 104 2.50 13.15 -6.25
CA SER A 104 3.91 12.93 -6.59
C SER A 104 4.25 11.45 -6.82
N VAL A 105 3.56 10.52 -6.15
CA VAL A 105 3.79 9.08 -6.34
C VAL A 105 3.24 8.61 -7.70
N ILE A 106 2.16 9.24 -8.17
CA ILE A 106 1.56 8.93 -9.47
C ILE A 106 2.36 9.56 -10.62
N GLU A 107 2.81 10.81 -10.46
CA GLU A 107 3.40 11.61 -11.55
C GLU A 107 4.93 11.47 -11.67
N GLU A 108 5.64 11.20 -10.58
CA GLU A 108 7.11 11.11 -10.57
C GLU A 108 7.55 9.65 -10.47
N LYS A 109 8.45 9.25 -11.37
CA LYS A 109 8.97 7.88 -11.43
C LYS A 109 10.05 7.63 -10.38
N ASP A 110 10.74 8.68 -9.93
CA ASP A 110 11.82 8.60 -8.95
C ASP A 110 11.29 8.67 -7.49
N PRO A 111 11.38 7.58 -6.71
CA PRO A 111 10.90 7.55 -5.33
C PRO A 111 11.56 8.56 -4.39
N LYS A 112 12.77 9.03 -4.71
CA LYS A 112 13.49 10.04 -3.92
C LYS A 112 12.77 11.37 -3.84
N LYS A 113 11.93 11.65 -4.84
CA LYS A 113 11.20 12.93 -4.96
C LYS A 113 9.75 12.83 -4.49
N TRP A 114 9.30 11.64 -4.08
CA TRP A 114 7.94 11.46 -3.61
C TRP A 114 7.70 12.24 -2.32
N LYS A 115 6.54 12.88 -2.25
CA LYS A 115 5.97 13.44 -1.03
C LYS A 115 5.01 12.40 -0.46
N TYR A 116 5.37 11.85 0.69
CA TYR A 116 4.62 10.78 1.36
C TYR A 116 4.79 10.90 2.89
N ALA A 117 4.10 10.04 3.63
CA ALA A 117 4.24 9.95 5.08
C ALA A 117 5.49 9.11 5.41
N SER A 118 6.65 9.76 5.45
CA SER A 118 7.94 9.10 5.69
C SER A 118 8.00 8.46 7.08
N ARG A 119 8.89 7.48 7.23
CA ARG A 119 9.16 6.80 8.50
C ARG A 119 9.50 7.80 9.62
N GLU A 120 10.27 8.84 9.33
CA GLU A 120 10.62 9.89 10.29
C GLU A 120 9.37 10.66 10.72
N LYS A 121 8.55 11.12 9.77
CA LYS A 121 7.29 11.83 10.06
C LYS A 121 6.33 10.98 10.89
N LEU A 122 6.21 9.68 10.57
CA LEU A 122 5.35 8.76 11.32
C LEU A 122 5.80 8.60 12.77
N LYS A 123 7.12 8.55 12.99
CA LYS A 123 7.71 8.48 14.33
C LYS A 123 7.54 9.79 15.09
N GLU A 124 7.78 10.94 14.45
CA GLU A 124 7.73 12.25 15.11
C GLU A 124 6.32 12.68 15.47
N LEU A 125 5.37 12.51 14.55
CA LEU A 125 3.99 13.00 14.73
C LEU A 125 3.10 12.03 15.50
N PHE A 126 3.35 10.73 15.38
CA PHE A 126 2.44 9.70 15.90
C PHE A 126 3.12 8.67 16.82
N ASN A 127 4.43 8.80 17.07
CA ASN A 127 5.24 7.78 17.75
C ASN A 127 5.08 6.39 17.13
N PHE A 128 4.76 6.32 15.83
CA PHE A 128 4.50 5.07 15.13
C PHE A 128 5.76 4.56 14.45
N ARG A 129 6.12 3.31 14.74
CA ARG A 129 7.26 2.62 14.14
C ARG A 129 6.78 1.33 13.47
N PRO A 130 6.69 1.30 12.14
CA PRO A 130 6.27 0.11 11.43
C PRO A 130 7.19 -1.07 11.71
N LEU A 131 6.62 -2.16 12.22
CA LEU A 131 7.25 -3.47 12.39
C LEU A 131 6.80 -4.44 11.29
N PRO A 132 7.56 -5.52 11.03
CA PRO A 132 7.11 -6.60 10.15
C PRO A 132 5.74 -7.16 10.57
N GLY A 133 4.93 -7.54 9.59
CA GLY A 133 3.56 -8.05 9.82
C GLY A 133 2.49 -6.97 9.85
N ILE A 134 1.29 -7.34 10.31
CA ILE A 134 0.15 -6.43 10.37
C ILE A 134 0.13 -5.66 11.69
N GLN A 135 -0.07 -4.35 11.59
CA GLN A 135 -0.25 -3.49 12.76
C GLN A 135 -1.60 -2.78 12.68
N LYS A 136 -2.17 -2.49 13.85
CA LYS A 136 -3.41 -1.73 13.97
C LYS A 136 -3.08 -0.30 14.38
N LEU A 137 -3.83 0.64 13.84
CA LEU A 137 -3.79 2.05 14.22
C LEU A 137 -5.20 2.53 14.55
N ASP A 138 -5.29 3.39 15.55
CA ASP A 138 -6.53 4.08 15.89
C ASP A 138 -7.00 4.95 14.73
N ASP A 139 -8.32 5.12 14.61
CA ASP A 139 -8.93 5.89 13.52
C ASP A 139 -8.39 7.30 13.41
N LYS A 140 -8.23 7.97 14.56
CA LYS A 140 -7.69 9.33 14.62
C LYS A 140 -6.29 9.42 13.99
N ILE A 141 -5.41 8.46 14.28
CA ILE A 141 -4.04 8.46 13.73
C ILE A 141 -4.09 8.16 12.23
N GLY A 142 -4.88 7.16 11.82
CA GLY A 142 -4.99 6.81 10.41
C GLY A 142 -5.56 7.93 9.54
N GLU A 143 -6.53 8.68 10.06
CA GLU A 143 -7.10 9.86 9.39
C GLU A 143 -6.10 11.01 9.27
N GLU A 144 -5.26 11.26 10.28
CA GLU A 144 -4.18 12.24 10.17
C GLU A 144 -3.13 11.81 9.14
N ILE A 145 -2.80 10.51 9.04
CA ILE A 145 -1.91 9.99 8.00
C ILE A 145 -2.53 10.18 6.61
N GLU A 146 -3.83 9.93 6.43
CA GLU A 146 -4.52 10.21 5.15
C GLU A 146 -4.40 11.68 4.72
N LYS A 147 -4.49 12.62 5.67
CA LYS A 147 -4.26 14.04 5.38
C LYS A 147 -2.86 14.31 4.86
N LEU A 148 -1.84 13.62 5.39
CA LEU A 148 -0.47 13.71 4.88
C LEU A 148 -0.33 13.15 3.46
N LEU A 149 -1.13 12.16 3.07
CA LEU A 149 -1.11 11.58 1.72
C LEU A 149 -1.85 12.42 0.68
N LYS A 150 -2.82 13.23 1.12
CA LYS A 150 -3.62 14.10 0.24
C LYS A 150 -2.84 15.33 -0.23
N ASN A 151 -1.86 15.78 0.58
CA ASN A 151 -1.04 16.97 0.35
C ASN A 151 0.18 16.68 -0.53
#